data_AF-A0A9J6CLN4-F1
#
_entry.id   AF-A0A9J6CLN4-F1
#
_cell.length_a   1.000
_cell.length_b   1.000
_cell.length_c   1.000
_cell.angle_alpha   90.00
_cell.angle_beta   90.00
_cell.angle_gamma   90.00
#
_symmetry.space_group_name_H-M   'P 1'
#
loop_
_entity.id
_entity.type
_entity.pdbx_description
1 polymer ?
#
loop_
_entity_poly.entity_id
_entity_poly.type
_entity_poly.pdbx_seq_one_letter_code
_entity_poly.pdbx_strand_id
1 'polypeptide(L)'
;MKKFLSFAVIFYTISIILCQTTPKNKELNARRVTRQCIRENKVLYSVAIKYSKGDMSDSSKNSKCFLKCFAFRLGLFNETTGSPQKEAILEYVTFLPSDQLSYDEIIDKCDRITERSEDQCDYVYRAYKCFWDEIKNQPEPESIRFSFYDVLGFNEIYDKEYFGDYDTENEEIEATTEFTENESFSL
;
A
#
# COMPACT_ATOMS: atom_id res chain seq x y z
N MET A 1 -40.86 2.17 23.95
CA MET A 1 -39.54 1.67 24.41
C MET A 1 -38.79 0.86 23.34
N LYS A 2 -39.35 -0.19 22.73
CA LYS A 2 -38.69 -0.95 21.64
C LYS A 2 -38.21 -0.12 20.44
N LYS A 3 -38.99 0.88 20.00
CA LYS A 3 -38.60 1.76 18.89
C LYS A 3 -37.40 2.67 19.23
N PHE A 4 -37.31 3.16 20.46
CA PHE A 4 -36.17 3.98 20.92
C PHE A 4 -34.88 3.15 21.06
N LEU A 5 -35.00 1.91 21.56
CA LEU A 5 -33.87 0.98 21.62
C LEU A 5 -33.36 0.61 20.21
N SER A 6 -34.27 0.44 19.26
CA SER A 6 -33.94 0.19 17.85
C SER A 6 -33.20 1.37 17.21
N PHE A 7 -33.61 2.61 17.46
CA PHE A 7 -32.92 3.80 16.93
C PHE A 7 -31.52 3.95 17.53
N ALA A 8 -31.34 3.68 18.83
CA ALA A 8 -30.03 3.76 19.48
C ALA A 8 -29.03 2.74 18.91
N VAL A 9 -29.47 1.51 18.62
CA VAL A 9 -28.62 0.48 18.00
C VAL A 9 -28.21 0.87 16.57
N ILE A 10 -29.13 1.45 15.79
CA ILE A 10 -28.84 1.90 14.41
C ILE A 10 -27.84 3.07 14.43
N PHE A 11 -27.96 4.03 15.35
CA PHE A 11 -26.99 5.11 15.49
C PHE A 11 -25.60 4.62 15.93
N TYR A 12 -25.56 3.60 16.80
CA TYR A 12 -24.30 3.01 17.26
C TYR A 12 -23.58 2.25 16.13
N THR A 13 -24.32 1.48 15.31
CA THR A 13 -23.71 0.77 14.17
C THR A 13 -23.25 1.72 13.07
N ILE A 14 -23.99 2.80 12.78
CA ILE A 14 -23.57 3.84 11.82
C ILE A 14 -22.28 4.53 12.27
N SER A 15 -22.14 4.79 13.57
CA SER A 15 -20.93 5.43 14.13
C SER A 15 -19.67 4.56 13.99
N ILE A 16 -19.81 3.24 14.11
CA ILE A 16 -18.69 2.28 13.93
C ILE A 16 -18.26 2.22 12.46
N ILE A 17 -19.20 2.24 11.51
CA ILE A 17 -18.92 2.15 10.07
C ILE A 17 -18.18 3.40 9.56
N LEU A 18 -18.51 4.58 10.09
CA LEU A 18 -17.85 5.85 9.73
C LEU A 18 -16.40 5.96 10.23
N CYS A 19 -16.02 5.21 11.27
CA CYS A 19 -14.68 5.27 11.83
C CYS A 19 -13.64 4.52 10.96
N GLN A 20 -14.08 3.45 10.28
CA GLN A 20 -13.18 2.56 9.53
C GLN A 20 -12.73 3.12 8.18
N THR A 21 -13.46 4.06 7.59
CA THR A 21 -13.22 4.56 6.23
C THR A 21 -12.40 5.86 6.15
N THR A 22 -11.76 6.26 7.24
CA THR A 22 -10.96 7.50 7.26
C THR A 22 -9.62 7.33 6.53
N PRO A 23 -9.13 8.35 5.78
CA PRO A 23 -7.87 8.28 5.03
C PRO A 23 -6.66 7.94 5.90
N LYS A 24 -6.66 8.37 7.18
CA LYS A 24 -5.61 8.05 8.16
C LYS A 24 -5.49 6.54 8.44
N ASN A 25 -6.59 5.78 8.38
CA ASN A 25 -6.56 4.32 8.58
C ASN A 25 -5.87 3.61 7.40
N LYS A 26 -6.12 4.08 6.17
CA LYS A 26 -5.50 3.53 4.96
C LYS A 26 -3.98 3.70 4.97
N GLU A 27 -3.50 4.89 5.34
CA GLU A 27 -2.08 5.19 5.47
C GLU A 27 -1.41 4.29 6.52
N LEU A 28 -2.00 4.19 7.72
CA LEU A 28 -1.50 3.30 8.78
C LEU A 28 -1.45 1.84 8.34
N ASN A 29 -2.46 1.37 7.61
CA ASN A 29 -2.48 0.02 7.08
C ASN A 29 -1.40 -0.20 6.01
N ALA A 30 -1.21 0.73 5.08
CA ALA A 30 -0.16 0.68 4.07
C ALA A 30 1.25 0.64 4.68
N ARG A 31 1.50 1.45 5.71
CA ARG A 31 2.75 1.42 6.48
C ARG A 31 2.97 0.06 7.15
N ARG A 32 1.95 -0.47 7.84
CA ARG A 32 2.03 -1.78 8.52
C ARG A 32 2.31 -2.91 7.53
N VAL A 33 1.59 -2.94 6.41
CA VAL A 33 1.77 -3.93 5.34
C VAL A 33 3.16 -3.82 4.74
N THR A 34 3.65 -2.61 4.47
CA THR A 34 5.01 -2.42 3.95
C THR A 34 6.05 -3.06 4.88
N ARG A 35 6.01 -2.78 6.18
CA ARG A 35 6.95 -3.35 7.15
C ARG A 35 6.94 -4.88 7.16
N GLN A 36 5.74 -5.45 7.14
CA GLN A 36 5.59 -6.90 7.09
C GLN A 36 6.22 -7.47 5.82
N CYS A 37 5.94 -6.87 4.66
CA CYS A 37 6.47 -7.34 3.39
C CYS A 37 7.98 -7.16 3.26
N ILE A 38 8.55 -6.10 3.85
CA ILE A 38 9.99 -5.89 3.92
C ILE A 38 10.67 -7.05 4.66
N ARG A 39 10.17 -7.39 5.85
CA ARG A 39 10.70 -8.51 6.65
C ARG A 39 10.54 -9.86 5.95
N GLU A 40 9.35 -10.12 5.42
CA GLU A 40 9.04 -11.40 4.75
C GLU A 40 9.91 -11.64 3.52
N ASN A 41 10.19 -10.59 2.75
CA ASN A 41 10.95 -10.70 1.50
C ASN A 41 12.43 -10.34 1.68
N LYS A 42 12.87 -9.98 2.89
CA LYS A 42 14.26 -9.64 3.22
C LYS A 42 14.82 -8.58 2.27
N VAL A 43 14.10 -7.48 2.12
CA VAL A 43 14.52 -6.32 1.32
C VAL A 43 14.87 -5.15 2.23
N LEU A 44 15.66 -4.21 1.73
CA LEU A 44 15.94 -2.97 2.46
C LEU A 44 14.75 -2.02 2.38
N TYR A 45 14.56 -1.20 3.42
CA TYR A 45 13.53 -0.16 3.44
C TYR A 45 13.65 0.82 2.27
N SER A 46 14.88 1.12 1.85
CA SER A 46 15.18 1.95 0.69
C SER A 46 14.55 1.44 -0.61
N VAL A 47 14.31 0.12 -0.74
CA VAL A 47 13.63 -0.46 -1.90
C VAL A 47 12.16 -0.01 -1.93
N ALA A 48 11.47 -0.04 -0.78
CA ALA A 48 10.09 0.44 -0.68
C ALA A 48 9.98 1.94 -1.01
N ILE A 49 10.92 2.76 -0.52
CA ILE A 49 11.01 4.20 -0.84
C ILE A 49 11.24 4.41 -2.34
N LYS A 50 12.11 3.62 -2.98
CA LYS A 50 12.35 3.72 -4.43
C LYS A 50 11.08 3.42 -5.21
N TYR A 51 10.40 2.31 -4.90
CA TYR A 51 9.17 1.93 -5.58
C TYR A 51 8.03 2.92 -5.37
N SER A 52 7.86 3.49 -4.16
CA SER A 52 6.84 4.52 -3.92
C SER A 52 7.10 5.80 -4.73
N LYS A 53 8.34 5.99 -5.17
CA LYS A 53 8.79 7.10 -6.02
C LYS A 53 8.85 6.73 -7.50
N GLY A 54 8.38 5.54 -7.87
CA GLY A 54 8.43 5.00 -9.24
C GLY A 54 9.83 4.63 -9.72
N ASP A 55 10.85 4.57 -8.86
CA ASP A 55 12.17 4.06 -9.22
C ASP A 55 12.15 2.53 -9.19
N MET A 56 12.10 1.94 -10.39
CA MET A 56 12.04 0.50 -10.61
C MET A 56 13.42 -0.12 -10.89
N SER A 57 14.52 0.57 -10.54
CA SER A 57 15.89 0.11 -10.82
C SER A 57 16.26 -1.21 -10.12
N ASP A 58 15.75 -1.44 -8.91
CA ASP A 58 15.85 -2.74 -8.26
C ASP A 58 14.82 -3.69 -8.86
N SER A 59 15.29 -4.80 -9.42
CA SER A 59 14.48 -5.84 -10.03
C SER A 59 14.85 -7.23 -9.51
N SER A 60 15.50 -7.29 -8.34
CA SER A 60 15.81 -8.55 -7.68
C SER A 60 14.54 -9.35 -7.38
N LYS A 61 14.66 -10.68 -7.29
CA LYS A 61 13.51 -11.55 -6.97
C LYS A 61 12.82 -11.12 -5.67
N ASN A 62 13.60 -10.79 -4.64
CA ASN A 62 13.10 -10.35 -3.35
C ASN A 62 12.33 -9.03 -3.47
N SER A 63 12.89 -8.06 -4.21
CA SER A 63 12.25 -6.75 -4.44
C SER A 63 10.97 -6.88 -5.26
N LYS A 64 10.92 -7.76 -6.27
CA LYS A 64 9.68 -8.08 -6.99
C LYS A 64 8.62 -8.71 -6.09
N CYS A 65 9.02 -9.67 -5.25
CA CYS A 65 8.10 -10.35 -4.34
C CYS A 65 7.65 -9.45 -3.16
N PHE A 66 8.45 -8.46 -2.77
CA PHE A 66 8.02 -7.39 -1.88
C PHE A 66 6.81 -6.64 -2.47
N LEU A 67 6.88 -6.20 -3.74
CA LEU A 67 5.77 -5.52 -4.40
C LEU A 67 4.52 -6.38 -4.48
N LYS A 68 4.67 -7.67 -4.82
CA LYS A 68 3.57 -8.63 -4.77
C LYS A 68 2.95 -8.67 -3.37
N CYS A 69 3.76 -8.90 -2.33
CA CYS A 69 3.26 -8.97 -0.97
C CYS A 69 2.45 -7.72 -0.60
N PHE A 70 2.99 -6.55 -0.91
CA PHE A 70 2.33 -5.27 -0.63
C PHE A 70 1.00 -5.16 -1.39
N ALA A 71 1.01 -5.44 -2.70
CA ALA A 71 -0.14 -5.27 -3.57
C ALA A 71 -1.31 -6.20 -3.20
N PHE A 72 -1.03 -7.48 -2.90
CA PHE A 72 -2.07 -8.43 -2.51
C PHE A 72 -2.61 -8.14 -1.10
N ARG A 73 -1.76 -7.80 -0.12
CA ARG A 73 -2.21 -7.49 1.25
C ARG A 73 -3.04 -6.22 1.35
N LEU A 74 -2.86 -5.28 0.42
CA LEU A 74 -3.70 -4.09 0.31
C LEU A 74 -4.93 -4.29 -0.60
N GLY A 75 -5.11 -5.50 -1.15
CA GLY A 75 -6.23 -5.81 -2.04
C GLY A 75 -6.15 -5.13 -3.41
N LEU A 76 -4.96 -4.63 -3.81
CA LEU A 76 -4.74 -4.02 -5.11
C LEU A 76 -4.73 -5.07 -6.23
N PHE A 77 -4.48 -6.32 -5.88
CA PHE A 77 -4.55 -7.48 -6.76
C PHE A 77 -5.41 -8.55 -6.10
N ASN A 78 -6.18 -9.26 -6.91
CA ASN A 78 -7.04 -10.33 -6.47
C ASN A 78 -6.21 -11.58 -6.15
N GLU A 79 -6.32 -12.12 -4.94
CA GLU A 79 -5.58 -13.33 -4.50
C GLU A 79 -5.85 -14.56 -5.36
N THR A 80 -7.04 -14.69 -5.92
CA THR A 80 -7.46 -15.87 -6.70
C THR A 80 -7.06 -15.75 -8.17
N THR A 81 -7.31 -14.59 -8.78
CA THR A 81 -7.09 -14.40 -10.23
C THR A 81 -5.75 -13.77 -10.55
N GLY A 82 -5.08 -13.19 -9.55
CA GLY A 82 -3.86 -12.41 -9.73
C GLY A 82 -4.06 -11.13 -10.55
N SER A 83 -5.29 -10.68 -10.78
CA SER A 83 -5.58 -9.48 -11.58
C SER A 83 -5.60 -8.21 -10.73
N PRO A 84 -5.19 -7.06 -11.29
CA PRO A 84 -5.39 -5.76 -10.65
C PRO A 84 -6.86 -5.54 -10.24
N GLN A 85 -7.07 -4.89 -9.09
CA GLN A 85 -8.37 -4.48 -8.59
C GLN A 85 -8.47 -2.97 -8.77
N LYS A 86 -9.08 -2.56 -9.90
CA LYS A 86 -9.08 -1.17 -10.35
C LYS A 86 -9.63 -0.22 -9.30
N GLU A 87 -10.75 -0.57 -8.68
CA GLU A 87 -11.43 0.25 -7.66
C GLU A 87 -10.52 0.43 -6.44
N ALA A 88 -9.89 -0.64 -5.97
CA ALA A 88 -8.95 -0.58 -4.86
C ALA A 88 -7.73 0.28 -5.20
N ILE A 89 -7.18 0.18 -6.42
CA ILE A 89 -6.06 1.02 -6.86
C ILE A 89 -6.48 2.50 -6.91
N LEU A 90 -7.65 2.80 -7.48
CA LEU A 90 -8.21 4.14 -7.55
C LEU A 90 -8.36 4.77 -6.16
N GLU A 91 -8.75 3.99 -5.15
CA GLU A 91 -8.80 4.46 -3.77
C GLU A 91 -7.45 4.91 -3.20
N TYR A 92 -6.31 4.45 -3.71
CA TYR A 92 -4.98 4.94 -3.28
C TYR A 92 -4.52 6.11 -4.14
N VAL A 93 -4.85 6.14 -5.42
CA VAL A 93 -4.32 7.14 -6.36
C VAL A 93 -5.18 8.38 -6.51
N THR A 94 -6.45 8.34 -6.11
CA THR A 94 -7.33 9.52 -6.09
C THR A 94 -6.92 10.56 -5.04
N PHE A 95 -6.06 10.18 -4.08
CA PHE A 95 -5.44 11.13 -3.15
C PHE A 95 -4.31 11.95 -3.80
N LEU A 96 -3.91 11.63 -5.03
CA LEU A 96 -2.83 12.31 -5.72
C LEU A 96 -3.36 13.58 -6.39
N PRO A 97 -2.64 14.71 -6.28
CA PRO A 97 -3.03 15.97 -6.89
C PRO A 97 -2.76 15.93 -8.40
N SER A 98 -3.67 15.36 -9.16
CA SER A 98 -3.72 15.56 -10.61
C SER A 98 -5.12 15.28 -11.16
N ASP A 99 -5.83 16.35 -11.51
CA ASP A 99 -7.09 16.34 -12.24
C ASP A 99 -6.90 16.01 -13.74
N GLN A 100 -5.65 16.01 -14.22
CA GLN A 100 -5.30 15.74 -15.62
C GLN A 100 -4.94 14.28 -15.88
N LEU A 101 -4.73 13.47 -14.84
CA LEU A 101 -4.41 12.06 -15.00
C LEU A 101 -5.65 11.18 -14.96
N SER A 102 -5.93 10.52 -16.08
CA SER A 102 -6.87 9.41 -16.16
C SER A 102 -6.24 8.13 -15.58
N TYR A 103 -6.12 8.05 -14.26
CA TYR A 103 -5.54 6.87 -13.58
C TYR A 103 -6.26 5.58 -13.96
N ASP A 104 -7.57 5.65 -14.18
CA ASP A 104 -8.39 4.52 -14.61
C ASP A 104 -7.99 4.01 -16.01
N GLU A 105 -7.72 4.91 -16.96
CA GLU A 105 -7.23 4.56 -18.30
C GLU A 105 -5.82 3.98 -18.25
N ILE A 106 -4.95 4.51 -17.37
CA ILE A 106 -3.59 3.98 -17.17
C ILE A 106 -3.65 2.56 -16.61
N ILE A 107 -4.49 2.32 -15.60
CA ILE A 107 -4.69 0.98 -15.01
C ILE A 107 -5.17 -0.01 -16.08
N ASP A 108 -6.20 0.36 -16.86
CA ASP A 108 -6.74 -0.51 -17.92
C ASP A 108 -5.73 -0.78 -19.04
N LYS A 109 -4.93 0.24 -19.41
CA LYS A 109 -3.85 0.10 -20.37
C LYS A 109 -2.81 -0.90 -19.85
N CYS A 110 -2.37 -0.75 -18.61
CA CYS A 110 -1.33 -1.59 -18.03
C CYS A 110 -1.78 -3.04 -17.79
N ASP A 111 -3.03 -3.28 -17.38
CA ASP A 111 -3.56 -4.65 -17.27
C ASP A 111 -3.64 -5.33 -18.64
N ARG A 112 -3.99 -4.58 -19.70
CA ARG A 112 -4.07 -5.13 -21.07
C ARG A 112 -2.70 -5.45 -21.67
N ILE A 113 -1.70 -4.60 -21.48
CA ILE A 113 -0.38 -4.78 -22.14
C ILE A 113 0.61 -5.61 -21.31
N THR A 114 0.36 -5.79 -20.01
CA THR A 114 1.23 -6.61 -19.17
C THR A 114 0.91 -8.08 -19.36
N GLU A 115 1.81 -8.80 -20.03
CA GLU A 115 1.67 -10.24 -20.21
C GLU A 115 1.63 -10.97 -18.88
N ARG A 116 0.64 -11.87 -18.74
CA ARG A 116 0.50 -12.74 -17.57
C ARG A 116 1.70 -13.68 -17.46
N SER A 117 2.13 -13.92 -16.22
CA SER A 117 3.24 -14.83 -15.91
C SER A 117 2.82 -15.79 -14.79
N GLU A 118 3.38 -16.99 -14.80
CA GLU A 118 3.29 -17.92 -13.66
C GLU A 118 3.98 -17.35 -12.43
N ASP A 119 5.06 -16.58 -12.62
CA ASP A 119 5.68 -15.80 -11.55
C ASP A 119 4.87 -14.54 -11.27
N GLN A 120 4.03 -14.62 -10.24
CA GLN A 120 3.22 -13.51 -9.76
C GLN A 120 4.04 -12.32 -9.25
N CYS A 121 5.26 -12.55 -8.74
CA CYS A 121 6.12 -11.45 -8.33
C CYS A 121 6.55 -10.62 -9.54
N ASP A 122 6.91 -11.30 -10.61
CA ASP A 122 7.34 -10.69 -11.86
C ASP A 122 6.18 -10.00 -12.60
N TYR A 123 5.00 -10.62 -12.61
CA TYR A 123 3.78 -10.02 -13.16
C TYR A 123 3.40 -8.71 -12.45
N VAL A 124 3.28 -8.72 -11.12
CA VAL A 124 2.94 -7.51 -10.34
C VAL A 124 3.98 -6.43 -10.54
N TYR A 125 5.27 -6.78 -10.52
CA TYR A 125 6.35 -5.83 -10.77
C TYR A 125 6.22 -5.15 -12.14
N ARG A 126 5.95 -5.91 -13.21
CA ARG A 126 5.76 -5.34 -14.55
C ARG A 126 4.52 -4.45 -14.63
N ALA A 127 3.40 -4.87 -14.06
CA ALA A 127 2.17 -4.08 -14.04
C ALA A 127 2.39 -2.74 -13.29
N TYR A 128 3.06 -2.79 -12.14
CA TYR A 128 3.40 -1.61 -11.35
C TYR A 128 4.41 -0.70 -12.07
N LYS A 129 5.41 -1.28 -12.75
CA LYS A 129 6.36 -0.54 -13.59
C LYS A 129 5.64 0.16 -14.74
N CYS A 130 4.74 -0.52 -15.43
CA CYS A 130 3.91 0.07 -16.49
C CYS A 130 3.16 1.29 -15.97
N PHE A 131 2.48 1.16 -14.84
CA PHE A 131 1.72 2.25 -14.23
C PHE A 131 2.60 3.49 -14.00
N TRP A 132 3.79 3.31 -13.43
CA TRP A 132 4.73 4.41 -13.21
C TRP A 132 5.33 4.97 -14.49
N ASP A 133 5.62 4.14 -15.49
CA ASP A 133 6.13 4.61 -16.78
C ASP A 133 5.07 5.47 -17.49
N GLU A 134 3.80 5.07 -17.45
CA GLU A 134 2.69 5.85 -17.98
C GLU A 134 2.51 7.18 -17.25
N ILE A 135 2.62 7.21 -15.90
CA ILE A 135 2.60 8.46 -15.13
C ILE A 135 3.75 9.38 -15.53
N LYS A 136 4.98 8.86 -15.66
CA LYS A 136 6.17 9.67 -16.00
C LYS A 136 6.10 10.29 -17.40
N ASN A 137 5.38 9.65 -18.32
CA ASN A 137 5.22 10.14 -19.68
C ASN A 137 4.20 11.29 -19.79
N GLN A 138 3.52 11.63 -18.70
CA GLN A 138 2.54 12.72 -18.64
C GLN A 138 3.24 14.05 -18.34
N PRO A 139 2.65 15.19 -18.73
CA PRO A 139 3.34 16.49 -18.74
C PRO A 139 3.66 17.09 -17.35
N GLU A 140 3.07 16.61 -16.26
CA GLU A 140 3.36 17.09 -14.88
C GLU A 140 3.64 15.97 -13.85
N PRO A 141 4.70 15.16 -14.00
CA PRO A 141 4.88 13.94 -13.22
C PRO A 141 5.53 14.15 -11.83
N GLU A 142 6.16 15.30 -11.57
CA GLU A 142 6.96 15.50 -10.34
C GLU A 142 6.12 15.66 -9.08
N SER A 143 4.98 16.37 -9.13
CA SER A 143 4.09 16.57 -7.97
C SER A 143 3.46 15.25 -7.48
N ILE A 144 3.17 14.34 -8.41
CA ILE A 144 2.56 13.03 -8.16
C ILE A 144 3.52 12.08 -7.44
N ARG A 145 4.83 12.18 -7.73
CA ARG A 145 5.88 11.35 -7.11
C ARG A 145 5.96 11.54 -5.60
N PHE A 146 5.83 12.78 -5.13
CA PHE A 146 5.85 13.09 -3.70
C PHE A 146 4.55 12.66 -3.02
N SER A 147 3.41 12.82 -3.70
CA SER A 147 2.11 12.46 -3.12
C SER A 147 1.94 10.95 -2.90
N PHE A 148 2.46 10.08 -3.77
CA PHE A 148 2.42 8.63 -3.51
C PHE A 148 3.27 8.21 -2.30
N TYR A 149 4.43 8.84 -2.12
CA TYR A 149 5.29 8.66 -0.95
C TYR A 149 4.54 9.07 0.33
N ASP A 150 3.81 10.18 0.28
CA ASP A 150 3.00 10.69 1.39
C ASP A 150 1.74 9.83 1.67
N VAL A 151 1.04 9.37 0.63
CA VAL A 151 -0.15 8.49 0.74
C VAL A 151 0.21 7.14 1.36
N LEU A 152 1.38 6.60 0.99
CA LEU A 152 1.90 5.39 1.62
C LEU A 152 2.51 5.66 2.99
N GLY A 153 2.59 6.94 3.36
CA GLY A 153 3.03 7.39 4.67
C GLY A 153 4.50 7.11 4.92
N PHE A 154 5.30 6.96 3.87
CA PHE A 154 6.74 6.95 4.01
C PHE A 154 7.12 8.38 4.38
N ASN A 155 7.52 8.63 5.62
CA ASN A 155 8.03 9.92 6.04
C ASN A 155 9.25 9.65 6.89
N GLU A 156 10.41 10.04 6.34
CA GLU A 156 11.74 9.82 6.90
C GLU A 156 11.86 10.22 8.38
N ILE A 157 11.11 11.24 8.84
CA ILE A 157 11.15 11.72 10.22
C ILE A 157 10.36 10.79 11.15
N TYR A 158 9.14 10.41 10.76
CA TYR A 158 8.30 9.49 11.54
C TYR A 158 8.88 8.09 11.59
N ASP A 159 9.53 7.66 10.52
CA ASP A 159 10.10 6.33 10.46
C ASP A 159 11.38 6.22 11.31
N LYS A 160 12.19 7.28 11.41
CA LYS A 160 13.35 7.31 12.32
C LYS A 160 12.97 7.40 13.80
N GLU A 161 12.00 8.26 14.13
CA GLU A 161 11.59 8.50 15.53
C GLU A 161 10.88 7.29 16.15
N TYR A 162 10.16 6.49 15.35
CA TYR A 162 9.35 5.38 15.85
C TYR A 162 9.97 3.99 15.65
N PHE A 163 10.94 3.82 14.73
CA PHE A 163 11.51 2.49 14.42
C PHE A 163 13.01 2.36 14.68
N GLY A 164 13.68 3.43 15.15
CA GLY A 164 15.13 3.43 15.34
C GLY A 164 15.90 3.35 14.01
N ASP A 165 17.24 3.40 14.08
CA ASP A 165 18.09 3.16 12.91
C ASP A 165 17.88 1.72 12.43
N TYR A 166 16.93 1.51 11.51
CA TYR A 166 16.90 0.33 10.66
C TYR A 166 18.10 0.46 9.71
N ASP A 167 19.26 0.06 10.23
CA ASP A 167 20.53 0.15 9.53
C ASP A 167 20.45 -0.61 8.21
N THR A 168 20.89 0.10 7.18
CA THR A 168 20.96 -0.33 5.79
C THR A 168 22.01 -1.41 5.52
N GLU A 169 22.62 -2.00 6.54
CA GLU A 169 23.71 -2.97 6.40
C GLU A 169 23.57 -4.11 7.40
N ASN A 170 23.27 -5.32 6.89
CA ASN A 170 23.49 -6.62 7.50
C ASN A 170 23.20 -6.73 9.01
N GLU A 171 21.99 -7.14 9.39
CA GLU A 171 21.85 -7.92 10.62
C GLU A 171 20.72 -8.95 10.50
N GLU A 172 21.04 -10.18 10.90
CA GLU A 172 20.12 -11.30 11.02
C GLU A 172 18.96 -10.90 11.92
N ILE A 173 17.75 -10.84 11.37
CA ILE A 173 16.55 -10.48 12.14
C ILE A 173 16.21 -11.65 13.07
N GLU A 174 16.66 -11.57 14.32
CA GLU A 174 16.06 -12.32 15.42
C GLU A 174 14.59 -11.90 15.58
N ALA A 175 13.72 -12.89 15.54
CA ALA A 175 12.31 -12.73 15.75
C ALA A 175 12.04 -12.48 17.24
N THR A 176 11.93 -11.22 17.66
CA THR A 176 11.32 -10.88 18.94
C THR A 176 9.84 -10.57 18.74
N THR A 177 9.04 -11.59 19.06
CA THR A 177 7.62 -11.50 19.39
C THR A 177 7.40 -10.59 20.59
N GLU A 178 6.62 -9.52 20.44
CA GLU A 178 5.80 -8.98 21.52
C GLU A 178 4.67 -8.10 20.92
N PHE A 179 3.53 -8.72 20.69
CA PHE A 179 2.25 -8.02 20.54
C PHE A 179 1.56 -8.16 21.89
N THR A 180 1.75 -7.19 22.79
CA THR A 180 0.94 -7.09 23.99
C THR A 180 -0.43 -6.53 23.60
N GLU A 181 -1.41 -7.43 23.44
CA GLU A 181 -2.81 -7.08 23.61
C GLU A 181 -3.00 -6.65 25.07
N ASN A 182 -3.16 -5.36 25.29
CA ASN A 182 -3.69 -4.84 26.54
C ASN A 182 -4.54 -3.61 26.23
N GLU A 183 -5.82 -3.84 26.01
CA GLU A 183 -6.86 -2.89 26.44
C GLU A 183 -8.13 -3.69 26.75
N SER A 184 -8.15 -4.19 27.97
CA SER A 184 -9.36 -4.54 28.70
C SER A 184 -10.23 -3.29 28.86
N PHE A 185 -11.45 -3.32 28.33
CA PHE A 185 -12.52 -2.44 28.79
C PHE A 185 -13.66 -3.29 29.33
N SER A 186 -13.61 -3.49 30.64
CA SER A 186 -14.73 -3.89 31.48
C SER A 186 -15.81 -2.82 31.47
N LEU A 187 -17.04 -3.20 31.12
CA LEU A 187 -18.31 -2.85 31.79
C LEU A 187 -19.44 -3.73 31.24
#